data_AF-A0A428RKV5-F1
#
_entry.id   AF-A0A428RKV5-F1
#
_cell.length_a   1.000
_cell.length_b   1.000
_cell.length_c   1.000
_cell.angle_alpha   90.00
_cell.angle_beta   90.00
_cell.angle_gamma   90.00
#
_symmetry.space_group_name_H-M   'P 1'
#
loop_
_entity.id
_entity.type
_entity.pdbx_description
1 polymer ?
#
loop_
_entity_poly.entity_id
_entity_poly.type
_entity_poly.pdbx_seq_one_letter_code
_entity_poly.pdbx_strand_id
1 'polypeptide(L)'
;MSRQTVEETKHRVKKAKQNHVEDRETVHPRIVVDLLPGILRGPGKQVSVTGISKNTHEEVMWSNKKLPWRRSPLWLLIRVGLQLTMVRCSSRGRHMYKEFMIFLMAEVLSISAKHGAASDELHTMSTKICRRLCKLDHPCDGKWLTHVRHVLSETSQSLAHRWDQICMESEGPLDLQAIKMLKLADSIQISLPEIETFVASVSARKEPIGSAHFNPIAHVRLLDDNCLPTIETGERYLPFRLAMLESWVVANLDLWLEHHIREEDTCGELKELIQSYHQVASRQYSGRPEDASRMLLTIGELWAAMDKAAIHALPSLTLYEPEVPIEIWQALLLTAGVEARRLHRLEKYLLNRHLVAKKEGRPSIFRAYGCPRSFSVEYFSVSLEHQQLKAKIEAQAWAQRQEKKKELRRLKDEYSMWMEKYHDRTECDGYTREEDGVPVWCHSRSCLRCAYLNNADSLQIDMHEWPLPQDDFEAQSTVFELSVPAVFSEWRDSTLYVINDVLLSEQSETPRPQSSHSLRDYLPLYEFFRTGRGYRVHLLSETKPNIITHRRTLYVHSCTESDVCVNNGLRYQYFDGSRGWFLEEFLPTEGLSHLCTFSLPGRAHKLRRFLM
;
A
#
# COMPACT_ATOMS: atom_id res chain seq x y z
N MET A 1 -7.88 -39.11 22.40
CA MET A 1 -7.39 -38.15 23.42
C MET A 1 -8.26 -36.90 23.32
N SER A 2 -8.95 -36.50 24.39
CA SER A 2 -9.67 -35.22 24.38
C SER A 2 -8.65 -34.07 24.36
N ARG A 3 -8.94 -33.03 23.58
CA ARG A 3 -8.18 -31.78 23.57
C ARG A 3 -9.15 -30.70 24.01
N GLN A 4 -9.03 -30.23 25.24
CA GLN A 4 -9.78 -29.07 25.71
C GLN A 4 -8.84 -27.87 25.69
N THR A 5 -9.15 -26.90 24.83
CA THR A 5 -8.40 -25.63 24.77
C THR A 5 -8.96 -24.71 25.85
N VAL A 6 -8.08 -24.18 26.71
CA VAL A 6 -8.45 -23.18 27.72
C VAL A 6 -8.31 -21.81 27.06
N GLU A 7 -9.41 -21.10 26.81
CA GLU A 7 -9.35 -19.85 26.03
C GLU A 7 -8.55 -18.75 26.74
N GLU A 8 -8.55 -18.73 28.07
CA GLU A 8 -7.84 -17.73 28.85
C GLU A 8 -6.32 -17.83 28.65
N THR A 9 -5.80 -19.00 28.26
CA THR A 9 -4.36 -19.21 28.07
C THR A 9 -3.88 -18.74 26.69
N LYS A 10 -4.80 -18.32 25.80
CA LYS A 10 -4.45 -17.70 24.52
C LYS A 10 -4.12 -16.23 24.68
N HIS A 11 -3.19 -15.74 23.86
CA HIS A 11 -2.89 -14.32 23.78
C HIS A 11 -4.05 -13.54 23.14
N ARG A 12 -4.14 -12.25 23.44
CA ARG A 12 -5.11 -11.33 22.84
C ARG A 12 -4.40 -10.15 22.20
N VAL A 13 -4.91 -9.69 21.06
CA VAL A 13 -4.42 -8.52 20.33
C VAL A 13 -5.50 -7.45 20.26
N LYS A 14 -5.11 -6.17 20.33
CA LYS A 14 -6.03 -5.05 20.27
C LYS A 14 -6.18 -4.55 18.83
N LYS A 15 -7.39 -4.58 18.27
CA LYS A 15 -7.75 -3.99 16.96
C LYS A 15 -9.06 -3.23 17.08
N ALA A 16 -9.14 -2.03 16.48
CA ALA A 16 -10.34 -1.17 16.57
C ALA A 16 -10.82 -0.94 18.02
N LYS A 17 -9.87 -0.74 18.94
CA LYS A 17 -10.07 -0.63 20.41
C LYS A 17 -10.69 -1.87 21.08
N GLN A 18 -10.88 -2.97 20.36
CA GLN A 18 -11.39 -4.26 20.87
C GLN A 18 -10.28 -5.31 20.97
N ASN A 19 -10.38 -6.21 21.94
CA ASN A 19 -9.44 -7.31 22.13
C ASN A 19 -9.95 -8.55 21.40
N HIS A 20 -9.11 -9.13 20.56
CA HIS A 20 -9.40 -10.33 19.78
C HIS A 20 -8.44 -11.43 20.19
N VAL A 21 -8.92 -12.69 20.19
CA VAL A 21 -8.03 -13.84 20.40
C VAL A 21 -6.97 -13.89 19.29
N GLU A 22 -5.71 -14.06 19.70
CA GLU A 22 -4.57 -14.16 18.80
C GLU A 22 -4.18 -15.62 18.61
N ASP A 23 -4.84 -16.28 17.67
CA ASP A 23 -4.60 -17.70 17.36
C ASP A 23 -3.22 -17.99 16.73
N ARG A 24 -2.46 -16.96 16.35
CA ARG A 24 -1.11 -17.14 15.83
C ARG A 24 -0.08 -17.38 16.92
N GLU A 25 -0.37 -16.95 18.15
CA GLU A 25 0.53 -17.12 19.28
C GLU A 25 0.38 -18.49 19.95
N THR A 26 1.45 -18.94 20.61
CA THR A 26 1.41 -20.19 21.38
C THR A 26 0.60 -20.03 22.65
N VAL A 27 -0.19 -21.04 22.97
CA VAL A 27 -0.97 -21.12 24.20
C VAL A 27 -0.03 -21.12 25.41
N HIS A 28 -0.29 -20.28 26.41
CA HIS A 28 0.50 -20.24 27.64
C HIS A 28 0.40 -21.59 28.39
N PRO A 29 1.52 -22.24 28.74
CA PRO A 29 1.51 -23.61 29.27
C PRO A 29 1.09 -23.71 30.75
N ARG A 30 0.45 -22.68 31.33
CA ARG A 30 0.19 -22.56 32.79
C ARG A 30 -0.62 -23.70 33.37
N ILE A 31 -1.45 -24.36 32.56
CA ILE A 31 -2.18 -25.57 32.99
C ILE A 31 -1.20 -26.68 33.39
N VAL A 32 -0.10 -26.83 32.65
CA VAL A 32 0.91 -27.86 32.90
C VAL A 32 1.99 -27.37 33.87
N VAL A 33 2.42 -26.11 33.78
CA VAL A 33 3.54 -25.61 34.61
C VAL A 33 3.11 -25.06 35.97
N ASP A 34 1.87 -24.61 36.12
CA ASP A 34 1.37 -24.00 37.36
C ASP A 34 0.29 -24.86 38.03
N LEU A 35 -0.77 -25.20 37.29
CA LEU A 35 -1.93 -25.90 37.85
C LEU A 35 -1.62 -27.37 38.22
N LEU A 36 -1.06 -28.15 37.29
CA LEU A 36 -0.77 -29.57 37.52
C LEU A 36 0.19 -29.80 38.71
N PRO A 37 1.31 -29.05 38.86
CA PRO A 37 2.15 -29.15 40.05
C PRO A 37 1.41 -28.76 41.33
N GLY A 38 0.51 -27.76 41.27
CA GLY A 38 -0.35 -27.40 42.39
C GLY A 38 -1.23 -28.55 42.86
N ILE A 39 -1.82 -29.29 41.93
CA ILE A 39 -2.63 -30.49 42.23
C ILE A 39 -1.76 -31.60 42.81
N LEU A 40 -0.63 -31.90 42.17
CA LEU A 40 0.25 -33.01 42.58
C LEU A 40 0.96 -32.77 43.92
N ARG A 41 1.11 -31.51 44.36
CA ARG A 41 1.68 -31.17 45.68
C ARG A 41 0.80 -31.61 46.84
N GLY A 42 -0.52 -31.73 46.66
CA GLY A 42 -1.43 -32.17 47.72
C GLY A 42 -1.14 -33.61 48.20
N PRO A 43 -1.17 -34.62 47.30
CA PRO A 43 -0.89 -36.01 47.66
C PRO A 43 0.60 -36.39 47.56
N GLY A 44 1.42 -35.56 46.91
CA GLY A 44 2.82 -35.89 46.59
C GLY A 44 3.85 -35.20 47.48
N LYS A 45 5.10 -35.67 47.39
CA LYS A 45 6.28 -34.98 47.93
C LYS A 45 7.14 -34.47 46.79
N GLN A 46 7.69 -33.27 46.95
CA GLN A 46 8.61 -32.71 45.97
C GLN A 46 9.90 -33.54 45.93
N VAL A 47 10.26 -34.02 44.74
CA VAL A 47 11.51 -34.74 44.49
C VAL A 47 12.43 -33.85 43.67
N SER A 48 13.70 -33.79 44.07
CA SER A 48 14.73 -33.16 43.25
C SER A 48 15.07 -34.08 42.09
N VAL A 49 14.79 -33.62 40.87
CA VAL A 49 15.13 -34.33 39.63
C VAL A 49 16.16 -33.54 38.85
N THR A 50 17.07 -34.23 38.17
CA THR A 50 18.02 -33.58 37.27
C THR A 50 17.27 -32.96 36.09
N GLY A 51 17.19 -31.62 36.10
CA GLY A 51 16.62 -30.82 35.01
C GLY A 51 17.63 -30.55 33.90
N ILE A 52 17.13 -30.09 32.76
CA ILE A 52 17.95 -29.54 31.67
C ILE A 52 17.39 -28.18 31.24
N SER A 53 18.27 -27.27 30.84
CA SER A 53 17.89 -26.01 30.20
C SER A 53 18.13 -26.10 28.69
N LYS A 54 17.15 -25.66 27.91
CA LYS A 54 17.21 -25.62 26.45
C LYS A 54 16.96 -24.20 25.98
N ASN A 55 17.90 -23.66 25.22
CA ASN A 55 17.69 -22.41 24.52
C ASN A 55 16.81 -22.67 23.29
N THR A 56 15.56 -22.20 23.36
CA THR A 56 14.63 -22.17 22.24
C THR A 56 14.81 -20.83 21.53
N HIS A 57 15.63 -20.82 20.48
CA HIS A 57 15.64 -19.68 19.56
C HIS A 57 14.33 -19.76 18.77
N GLU A 58 13.29 -19.06 19.20
CA GLU A 58 12.01 -19.05 18.49
C GLU A 58 12.09 -17.99 17.39
N GLU A 59 11.90 -18.42 16.14
CA GLU A 59 11.86 -17.54 14.97
C GLU A 59 10.49 -17.72 14.34
N VAL A 60 9.76 -16.61 14.20
CA VAL A 60 8.42 -16.61 13.62
C VAL A 60 8.54 -16.10 12.19
N MET A 61 8.46 -17.01 11.22
CA MET A 61 8.46 -16.67 9.79
C MET A 61 7.01 -16.53 9.33
N TRP A 62 6.66 -15.38 8.75
CA TRP A 62 5.28 -15.11 8.33
C TRP A 62 5.25 -14.57 6.91
N SER A 63 4.47 -15.23 6.05
CA SER A 63 4.24 -14.82 4.65
C SER A 63 2.73 -14.71 4.40
N ASN A 64 2.07 -13.78 5.12
CA ASN A 64 0.65 -13.43 4.94
C ASN A 64 -0.34 -14.62 4.97
N LYS A 65 -0.03 -15.69 5.72
CA LYS A 65 -0.92 -16.86 5.95
C LYS A 65 -1.64 -16.75 7.31
N LYS A 66 -2.69 -17.55 7.52
CA LYS A 66 -3.49 -17.57 8.78
C LYS A 66 -2.60 -17.84 10.00
N LEU A 67 -1.77 -18.89 9.94
CA LEU A 67 -0.82 -19.28 10.98
C LEU A 67 0.62 -19.03 10.50
N PRO A 68 1.51 -18.50 11.35
CA PRO A 68 2.92 -18.35 11.01
C PRO A 68 3.64 -19.69 11.05
N TRP A 69 4.78 -19.78 10.35
CA TRP A 69 5.70 -20.89 10.52
C TRP A 69 6.50 -20.70 11.81
N ARG A 70 6.45 -21.71 12.67
CA ARG A 70 7.11 -21.74 13.99
C ARG A 70 7.82 -23.07 14.18
N ARG A 71 8.73 -23.12 15.15
CA ARG A 71 9.41 -24.39 15.46
C ARG A 71 8.42 -25.34 16.13
N SER A 72 8.44 -26.61 15.72
CA SER A 72 7.49 -27.60 16.21
C SER A 72 7.65 -27.82 17.73
N PRO A 73 6.60 -27.61 18.54
CA PRO A 73 6.65 -27.89 19.98
C PRO A 73 6.81 -29.39 20.26
N LEU A 74 6.26 -30.24 19.37
CA LEU A 74 6.48 -31.69 19.41
C LEU A 74 7.96 -32.04 19.23
N TRP A 75 8.64 -31.39 18.28
CA TRP A 75 10.06 -31.62 18.08
C TRP A 75 10.91 -31.16 19.28
N LEU A 76 10.53 -30.06 19.93
CA LEU A 76 11.16 -29.66 21.18
C LEU A 76 10.97 -30.73 22.27
N LEU A 77 9.74 -31.24 22.44
CA LEU A 77 9.42 -32.29 23.40
C LEU A 77 10.25 -33.55 23.15
N ILE A 78 10.35 -34.00 21.89
CA ILE A 78 11.17 -35.16 21.50
C ILE A 78 12.64 -34.95 21.89
N ARG A 79 13.22 -33.79 21.55
CA ARG A 79 14.62 -33.47 21.89
C ARG A 79 14.87 -33.40 23.40
N VAL A 80 13.92 -32.86 24.17
CA VAL A 80 13.98 -32.78 25.63
C VAL A 80 13.90 -34.19 26.24
N GLY A 81 12.93 -34.99 25.79
CA GLY A 81 12.76 -36.37 26.22
C GLY A 81 14.00 -37.22 25.94
N LEU A 82 14.50 -37.19 24.70
CA LEU A 82 15.72 -37.91 24.31
C LEU A 82 16.92 -37.54 25.19
N GLN A 83 17.17 -36.25 25.41
CA GLN A 83 18.29 -35.84 26.26
C GLN A 83 18.10 -36.26 27.72
N LEU A 84 16.91 -36.06 28.29
CA LEU A 84 16.64 -36.43 29.68
C LEU A 84 16.80 -37.93 29.89
N THR A 85 16.28 -38.75 28.98
CA THR A 85 16.45 -40.22 29.04
C THR A 85 17.92 -40.60 28.98
N MET A 86 18.67 -40.09 28.00
CA MET A 86 20.10 -40.41 27.86
C MET A 86 20.92 -39.97 29.08
N VAL A 87 20.65 -38.78 29.63
CA VAL A 87 21.31 -38.26 30.84
C VAL A 87 20.99 -39.10 32.07
N ARG A 88 19.77 -39.64 32.18
CA ARG A 88 19.38 -40.52 33.29
C ARG A 88 19.95 -41.92 33.16
N CYS A 89 20.11 -42.44 31.95
CA CYS A 89 20.61 -43.80 31.72
C CYS A 89 22.14 -43.91 31.75
N SER A 90 22.89 -42.81 31.59
CA SER A 90 24.35 -42.85 31.50
C SER A 90 25.01 -41.55 31.92
N SER A 91 26.16 -41.66 32.59
CA SER A 91 27.04 -40.53 32.93
C SER A 91 27.54 -39.77 31.68
N ARG A 92 27.66 -40.46 30.53
CA ARG A 92 28.00 -39.84 29.22
C ARG A 92 26.77 -39.39 28.43
N GLY A 93 25.57 -39.45 29.02
CA GLY A 93 24.30 -39.17 28.34
C GLY A 93 24.23 -37.82 27.62
N ARG A 94 24.87 -36.78 28.17
CA ARG A 94 24.93 -35.46 27.53
C ARG A 94 25.75 -35.47 26.24
N HIS A 95 26.87 -36.20 26.20
CA HIS A 95 27.71 -36.35 25.02
C HIS A 95 27.01 -37.23 23.98
N MET A 96 26.47 -38.38 24.40
CA MET A 96 25.72 -39.28 23.52
C MET A 96 24.55 -38.58 22.82
N TYR A 97 23.80 -37.74 23.53
CA TYR A 97 22.74 -36.94 22.93
C TYR A 97 23.28 -36.00 21.84
N LYS A 98 24.40 -35.31 22.10
CA LYS A 98 24.98 -34.38 21.12
C LYS A 98 25.56 -35.12 19.91
N GLU A 99 26.22 -36.25 20.12
CA GLU A 99 26.75 -37.14 19.07
C GLU A 99 25.59 -37.65 18.18
N PHE A 100 24.52 -38.16 18.79
CA PHE A 100 23.31 -38.57 18.09
C PHE A 100 22.68 -37.44 17.27
N MET A 101 22.59 -36.22 17.83
CA MET A 101 22.03 -35.07 17.11
C MET A 101 22.88 -34.68 15.88
N ILE A 102 24.21 -34.86 15.94
CA ILE A 102 25.08 -34.62 14.79
C ILE A 102 24.91 -35.71 13.74
N PHE A 103 24.87 -36.97 14.18
CA PHE A 103 24.57 -38.11 13.31
C PHE A 103 23.24 -37.93 12.57
N LEU A 104 22.17 -37.59 13.29
CA LEU A 104 20.85 -37.32 12.70
C LEU A 104 20.89 -36.16 11.68
N MET A 105 21.67 -35.10 11.95
CA MET A 105 21.83 -33.99 11.00
C MET A 105 22.60 -34.41 9.74
N ALA A 106 23.58 -35.31 9.87
CA ALA A 106 24.30 -35.85 8.73
C ALA A 106 23.40 -36.76 7.87
N GLU A 107 22.57 -37.60 8.47
CA GLU A 107 21.58 -38.40 7.72
C GLU A 107 20.62 -37.50 6.93
N VAL A 108 20.11 -36.43 7.55
CA VAL A 108 19.28 -35.44 6.84
C VAL A 108 20.05 -34.80 5.68
N LEU A 109 21.31 -34.41 5.89
CA LEU A 109 22.14 -33.85 4.82
C LEU A 109 22.37 -34.84 3.67
N SER A 110 22.65 -36.11 3.96
CA SER A 110 22.82 -37.17 2.97
C SER A 110 21.57 -37.34 2.11
N ILE A 111 20.40 -37.37 2.75
CA ILE A 111 19.11 -37.44 2.06
C ILE A 111 18.87 -36.19 1.21
N SER A 112 19.12 -35.00 1.74
CA SER A 112 18.94 -33.73 1.00
C SER A 112 19.87 -33.63 -0.22
N ALA A 113 21.12 -34.05 -0.10
CA ALA A 113 22.07 -34.08 -1.21
C ALA A 113 21.58 -35.03 -2.32
N LYS A 114 21.09 -36.23 -1.95
CA LYS A 114 20.53 -37.21 -2.90
C LYS A 114 19.27 -36.72 -3.61
N HIS A 115 18.49 -35.84 -2.99
CA HIS A 115 17.29 -35.25 -3.57
C HIS A 115 17.55 -33.93 -4.31
N GLY A 116 18.81 -33.54 -4.52
CA GLY A 116 19.16 -32.39 -5.34
C GLY A 116 18.87 -31.03 -4.70
N ALA A 117 19.00 -30.90 -3.37
CA ALA A 117 18.84 -29.62 -2.68
C ALA A 117 19.78 -28.50 -3.20
N ALA A 118 19.41 -27.25 -2.97
CA ALA A 118 20.13 -26.08 -3.46
C ALA A 118 21.51 -25.91 -2.77
N SER A 119 22.45 -25.23 -3.43
CA SER A 119 23.85 -25.15 -2.97
C SER A 119 23.99 -24.43 -1.63
N ASP A 120 23.20 -23.39 -1.43
CA ASP A 120 23.11 -22.62 -0.18
C ASP A 120 22.53 -23.47 0.98
N GLU A 121 21.51 -24.29 0.71
CA GLU A 121 20.93 -25.21 1.69
C GLU A 121 21.96 -26.26 2.14
N LEU A 122 22.62 -26.93 1.19
CA LEU A 122 23.64 -27.94 1.45
C LEU A 122 24.85 -27.37 2.20
N HIS A 123 25.30 -26.17 1.81
CA HIS A 123 26.38 -25.46 2.49
C HIS A 123 26.00 -25.10 3.93
N THR A 124 24.76 -24.63 4.14
CA THR A 124 24.26 -24.27 5.47
C THR A 124 24.16 -25.49 6.39
N MET A 125 23.63 -26.62 5.89
CA MET A 125 23.56 -27.88 6.63
C MET A 125 24.96 -28.38 7.00
N SER A 126 25.89 -28.40 6.05
CA SER A 126 27.29 -28.82 6.26
C SER A 126 27.99 -27.95 7.31
N THR A 127 27.88 -26.63 7.18
CA THR A 127 28.46 -25.67 8.13
C THR A 127 27.91 -25.86 9.54
N LYS A 128 26.60 -26.15 9.67
CA LYS A 128 25.96 -26.39 10.97
C LYS A 128 26.45 -27.68 11.64
N ILE A 129 26.70 -28.73 10.86
CA ILE A 129 27.30 -29.97 11.34
C ILE A 129 28.75 -29.73 11.77
N CYS A 130 29.58 -29.11 10.92
CA CYS A 130 30.97 -28.79 11.25
C CYS A 130 31.08 -27.94 12.52
N ARG A 131 30.28 -26.88 12.66
CA ARG A 131 30.23 -26.05 13.88
C ARG A 131 29.85 -26.85 15.11
N ARG A 132 28.98 -27.86 15.00
CA ARG A 132 28.59 -28.72 16.12
C ARG A 132 29.68 -29.71 16.50
N LEU A 133 30.43 -30.23 15.53
CA LEU A 133 31.61 -31.05 15.77
C LEU A 133 32.69 -30.26 16.51
N CYS A 134 32.97 -29.01 16.10
CA CYS A 134 33.90 -28.13 16.83
C CYS A 134 33.42 -27.87 18.27
N LYS A 135 32.11 -27.69 18.49
CA LYS A 135 31.53 -27.48 19.83
C LYS A 135 31.50 -28.73 20.71
N LEU A 136 31.73 -29.92 20.15
CA LEU A 136 31.83 -31.14 20.94
C LEU A 136 33.17 -31.27 21.66
N ASP A 137 34.20 -30.58 21.13
CA ASP A 137 35.57 -30.51 21.66
C ASP A 137 36.14 -31.89 22.04
N HIS A 138 36.92 -32.47 21.11
CA HIS A 138 37.46 -33.84 21.18
C HIS A 138 36.36 -34.94 21.14
N PRO A 139 35.60 -35.08 20.03
CA PRO A 139 34.58 -36.12 19.90
C PRO A 139 35.20 -37.52 19.97
N CYS A 140 34.52 -38.47 20.61
CA CYS A 140 35.01 -39.85 20.65
C CYS A 140 35.00 -40.48 19.26
N ASP A 141 36.13 -41.08 18.88
CA ASP A 141 36.23 -41.85 17.65
C ASP A 141 35.24 -43.02 17.63
N GLY A 142 34.59 -43.22 16.49
CA GLY A 142 33.59 -44.26 16.31
C GLY A 142 32.92 -44.21 14.95
N LYS A 143 32.15 -45.26 14.63
CA LYS A 143 31.46 -45.42 13.33
C LYS A 143 30.58 -44.23 12.95
N TRP A 144 29.94 -43.60 13.94
CA TRP A 144 29.09 -42.42 13.74
C TRP A 144 29.90 -41.22 13.18
N LEU A 145 31.12 -41.00 13.67
CA LEU A 145 31.96 -39.88 13.26
C LEU A 145 32.53 -40.09 11.86
N THR A 146 32.92 -41.33 11.54
CA THR A 146 33.34 -41.72 10.19
C THR A 146 32.22 -41.48 9.17
N HIS A 147 30.99 -41.89 9.51
CA HIS A 147 29.82 -41.64 8.68
C HIS A 147 29.58 -40.14 8.45
N VAL A 148 29.59 -39.33 9.52
CA VAL A 148 29.42 -37.87 9.41
C VAL A 148 30.48 -37.22 8.52
N ARG A 149 31.76 -37.63 8.65
CA ARG A 149 32.86 -37.13 7.81
C ARG A 149 32.66 -37.49 6.34
N HIS A 150 32.20 -38.70 6.06
CA HIS A 150 31.91 -39.15 4.70
C HIS A 150 30.82 -38.29 4.05
N VAL A 151 29.69 -38.09 4.72
CA VAL A 151 28.58 -37.26 4.20
C VAL A 151 29.02 -35.82 3.93
N LEU A 152 29.82 -35.23 4.84
CA LEU A 152 30.35 -33.87 4.64
C LEU A 152 31.29 -33.79 3.43
N SER A 153 32.17 -34.77 3.26
CA SER A 153 33.11 -34.81 2.13
C SER A 153 32.37 -34.91 0.80
N GLU A 154 31.37 -35.79 0.69
CA GLU A 154 30.55 -35.92 -0.52
C GLU A 154 29.81 -34.62 -0.84
N THR A 155 29.22 -33.98 0.17
CA THR A 155 28.51 -32.72 -0.01
C THR A 155 29.44 -31.59 -0.45
N SER A 156 30.63 -31.49 0.16
CA SER A 156 31.63 -30.48 -0.22
C SER A 156 32.13 -30.65 -1.65
N GLN A 157 32.34 -31.89 -2.11
CA GLN A 157 32.72 -32.16 -3.51
C GLN A 157 31.63 -31.73 -4.48
N SER A 158 30.36 -32.02 -4.16
CA SER A 158 29.23 -31.58 -4.98
C SER A 158 29.12 -30.06 -5.07
N LEU A 159 29.39 -29.33 -3.98
CA LEU A 159 29.35 -27.86 -3.97
C LEU A 159 30.48 -27.23 -4.79
N ALA A 160 31.70 -27.77 -4.69
CA ALA A 160 32.84 -27.30 -5.48
C ALA A 160 32.57 -27.41 -6.98
N HIS A 161 32.07 -28.56 -7.43
CA HIS A 161 31.71 -28.78 -8.83
C HIS A 161 30.68 -27.75 -9.34
N ARG A 162 29.68 -27.40 -8.54
CA ARG A 162 28.67 -26.39 -8.92
C ARG A 162 29.26 -24.99 -9.04
N TRP A 163 30.23 -24.63 -8.19
CA TRP A 163 30.88 -23.33 -8.23
C TRP A 163 31.77 -23.15 -9.46
N ASP A 164 32.54 -24.19 -9.81
CA ASP A 164 33.42 -24.15 -10.98
C ASP A 164 32.64 -23.88 -12.27
N GLN A 165 31.43 -24.47 -12.41
CA GLN A 165 30.55 -24.20 -13.55
C GLN A 165 30.12 -22.73 -13.65
N ILE A 166 29.79 -22.08 -12.54
CA ILE A 166 29.34 -20.67 -12.52
C ILE A 166 30.48 -19.72 -12.92
N CYS A 167 31.70 -19.99 -12.46
CA CYS A 167 32.87 -19.18 -12.82
C CYS A 167 33.14 -19.22 -14.33
N MET A 168 33.06 -20.40 -14.94
CA MET A 168 33.28 -20.55 -16.39
C MET A 168 32.26 -19.79 -17.24
N GLU A 169 31.03 -19.60 -16.75
CA GLU A 169 29.97 -18.89 -17.48
C GLU A 169 30.05 -17.35 -17.36
N SER A 170 30.75 -16.82 -16.35
CA SER A 170 30.69 -15.39 -15.99
C SER A 170 31.88 -14.53 -16.48
N GLU A 171 32.94 -15.12 -17.03
CA GLU A 171 34.12 -14.38 -17.50
C GLU A 171 33.96 -13.89 -18.96
N GLY A 172 33.29 -12.75 -19.16
CA GLY A 172 33.31 -12.00 -20.43
C GLY A 172 34.42 -10.92 -20.45
N PRO A 173 35.12 -10.66 -21.58
CA PRO A 173 36.22 -9.70 -21.62
C PRO A 173 35.75 -8.23 -21.62
N LEU A 174 36.43 -7.37 -20.86
CA LEU A 174 36.20 -5.91 -20.81
C LEU A 174 36.86 -5.19 -21.99
N ASP A 175 36.12 -4.33 -22.70
CA ASP A 175 36.61 -3.58 -23.87
C ASP A 175 37.26 -2.24 -23.48
N LEU A 176 38.58 -2.28 -23.30
CA LEU A 176 39.41 -1.13 -22.97
C LEU A 176 39.76 -0.25 -24.21
N GLN A 177 39.31 -0.59 -25.43
CA GLN A 177 39.57 0.22 -26.63
C GLN A 177 38.84 1.56 -26.62
N ALA A 178 37.65 1.62 -26.01
CA ALA A 178 36.82 2.83 -25.97
C ALA A 178 37.52 4.02 -25.28
N ILE A 179 38.39 3.74 -24.31
CA ILE A 179 39.12 4.78 -23.54
C ILE A 179 40.24 5.42 -24.37
N LYS A 180 40.78 4.69 -25.36
CA LYS A 180 41.93 5.13 -26.16
C LYS A 180 41.56 6.18 -27.22
N MET A 181 40.28 6.35 -27.53
CA MET A 181 39.80 7.13 -28.68
C MET A 181 39.44 8.59 -28.41
N LEU A 182 39.55 9.09 -27.17
CA LEU A 182 39.07 10.42 -26.79
C LEU A 182 40.13 11.52 -27.05
N LYS A 183 39.81 12.55 -27.85
CA LYS A 183 40.71 13.70 -28.14
C LYS A 183 40.18 15.02 -27.59
N LEU A 184 41.03 15.77 -26.90
CA LEU A 184 40.67 16.98 -26.13
C LEU A 184 40.44 18.24 -27.01
N ALA A 185 41.05 18.30 -28.20
CA ALA A 185 40.98 19.45 -29.11
C ALA A 185 39.56 19.70 -29.65
N ASP A 186 38.75 18.64 -29.77
CA ASP A 186 37.37 18.69 -30.26
C ASP A 186 36.41 19.39 -29.26
N SER A 187 36.90 19.73 -28.06
CA SER A 187 36.12 20.36 -26.98
C SER A 187 36.25 21.88 -26.89
N ILE A 188 37.07 22.53 -27.75
CA ILE A 188 37.46 23.95 -27.60
C ILE A 188 36.87 24.86 -28.69
N GLN A 189 36.37 24.31 -29.80
CA GLN A 189 35.75 25.08 -30.88
C GLN A 189 34.24 24.87 -30.95
N ILE A 190 33.50 25.98 -30.95
CA ILE A 190 32.04 26.04 -31.04
C ILE A 190 31.68 26.37 -32.50
N SER A 191 31.51 25.35 -33.34
CA SER A 191 30.91 25.50 -34.68
C SER A 191 29.38 25.40 -34.58
N LEU A 192 28.63 26.23 -35.32
CA LEU A 192 27.17 26.16 -35.47
C LEU A 192 26.84 26.06 -36.97
N PRO A 193 27.12 24.92 -37.61
CA PRO A 193 27.12 24.79 -39.06
C PRO A 193 25.77 25.10 -39.67
N GLU A 194 24.67 24.73 -39.01
CA GLU A 194 23.30 24.95 -39.49
C GLU A 194 22.95 26.45 -39.56
N ILE A 195 23.39 27.24 -38.59
CA ILE A 195 23.17 28.70 -38.58
C ILE A 195 24.07 29.36 -39.61
N GLU A 196 25.34 28.96 -39.68
CA GLU A 196 26.29 29.48 -40.68
C GLU A 196 25.79 29.18 -42.10
N THR A 197 25.29 27.98 -42.34
CA THR A 197 24.71 27.56 -43.62
C THR A 197 23.40 28.29 -43.92
N PHE A 198 22.52 28.47 -42.92
CA PHE A 198 21.29 29.24 -43.09
C PHE A 198 21.60 30.70 -43.44
N VAL A 199 22.47 31.38 -42.70
CA VAL A 199 22.86 32.77 -42.95
C VAL A 199 23.50 32.91 -44.34
N ALA A 200 24.39 32.00 -44.73
CA ALA A 200 24.95 31.96 -46.07
C ALA A 200 23.87 31.74 -47.15
N SER A 201 22.86 30.92 -46.86
CA SER A 201 21.74 30.66 -47.78
C SER A 201 20.84 31.88 -47.98
N VAL A 202 20.70 32.77 -46.98
CA VAL A 202 19.88 33.98 -47.09
C VAL A 202 20.42 34.90 -48.18
N SER A 203 21.75 35.06 -48.27
CA SER A 203 22.40 35.86 -49.31
C SER A 203 22.29 35.25 -50.72
N ALA A 204 22.04 33.93 -50.81
CA ALA A 204 21.92 33.21 -52.08
C ALA A 204 20.47 33.11 -52.60
N ARG A 205 19.46 33.56 -51.83
CA ARG A 205 18.06 33.56 -52.26
C ARG A 205 17.84 34.64 -53.33
N LYS A 206 17.60 34.21 -54.57
CA LYS A 206 17.02 35.09 -55.60
C LYS A 206 15.53 35.23 -55.35
N GLU A 207 15.00 36.46 -55.34
CA GLU A 207 13.56 36.72 -55.29
C GLU A 207 12.86 35.99 -56.44
N PRO A 208 11.94 35.05 -56.15
CA PRO A 208 11.09 34.52 -57.18
C PRO A 208 10.03 35.59 -57.47
N ILE A 209 10.22 36.35 -58.54
CA ILE A 209 9.14 37.12 -59.18
C ILE A 209 8.24 36.08 -59.87
N GLY A 210 7.48 35.37 -59.06
CA GLY A 210 6.40 34.50 -59.49
C GLY A 210 5.16 34.98 -58.76
N SER A 211 4.19 35.48 -59.51
CA SER A 211 2.84 35.74 -59.02
C SER A 211 2.24 34.41 -58.54
N ALA A 212 2.53 34.04 -57.30
CA ALA A 212 1.81 32.98 -56.62
C ALA A 212 0.39 33.50 -56.42
N HIS A 213 -0.57 32.89 -57.09
CA HIS A 213 -1.98 33.10 -56.77
C HIS A 213 -2.22 32.58 -55.34
N PHE A 214 -2.03 33.49 -54.39
CA PHE A 214 -2.28 33.28 -52.97
C PHE A 214 -3.80 33.25 -52.78
N ASN A 215 -4.34 32.03 -52.72
CA ASN A 215 -5.70 31.81 -52.26
C ASN A 215 -5.63 31.41 -50.77
N PRO A 216 -5.74 32.36 -49.83
CA PRO A 216 -5.71 32.04 -48.41
C PRO A 216 -6.92 31.18 -48.08
N ILE A 217 -6.70 29.90 -47.80
CA ILE A 217 -7.70 29.08 -47.14
C ILE A 217 -7.51 29.34 -45.65
N ALA A 218 -8.50 29.97 -45.01
CA ALA A 218 -8.52 30.19 -43.57
C ALA A 218 -8.68 28.83 -42.86
N HIS A 219 -7.56 28.12 -42.68
CA HIS A 219 -7.52 26.85 -41.97
C HIS A 219 -7.64 27.01 -40.45
N VAL A 220 -7.57 28.24 -39.95
CA VAL A 220 -7.69 28.59 -38.53
C VAL A 220 -9.04 29.28 -38.33
N ARG A 221 -9.96 28.62 -37.63
CA ARG A 221 -11.26 29.21 -37.25
C ARG A 221 -11.06 30.17 -36.08
N LEU A 222 -11.69 31.34 -36.16
CA LEU A 222 -11.79 32.28 -35.05
C LEU A 222 -12.48 31.60 -33.85
N LEU A 223 -12.02 31.92 -32.65
CA LEU A 223 -12.65 31.47 -31.41
C LEU A 223 -13.86 32.37 -31.12
N ASP A 224 -14.92 31.79 -30.56
CA ASP A 224 -16.06 32.57 -30.05
C ASP A 224 -15.66 33.17 -28.69
N ASP A 225 -15.88 34.46 -28.50
CA ASP A 225 -15.56 35.14 -27.25
C ASP A 225 -16.45 34.68 -26.08
N ASN A 226 -17.65 34.12 -26.38
CA ASN A 226 -18.61 33.67 -25.38
C ASN A 226 -18.50 32.19 -25.01
N CYS A 227 -17.68 31.40 -25.71
CA CYS A 227 -17.54 29.96 -25.46
C CYS A 227 -16.10 29.61 -25.07
N LEU A 228 -15.93 28.64 -24.17
CA LEU A 228 -14.60 28.13 -23.87
C LEU A 228 -13.96 27.51 -25.13
N PRO A 229 -12.69 27.81 -25.40
CA PRO A 229 -11.99 27.27 -26.55
C PRO A 229 -11.75 25.77 -26.35
N THR A 230 -11.93 24.98 -27.41
CA THR A 230 -11.59 23.55 -27.43
C THR A 230 -10.31 23.30 -28.21
N ILE A 231 -9.55 22.28 -27.82
CA ILE A 231 -8.33 21.88 -28.50
C ILE A 231 -8.25 20.35 -28.67
N GLU A 232 -8.11 19.90 -29.92
CA GLU A 232 -8.04 18.48 -30.26
C GLU A 232 -6.63 18.04 -30.68
N THR A 233 -6.32 16.76 -30.43
CA THR A 233 -5.06 16.16 -30.89
C THR A 233 -5.12 15.89 -32.40
N GLY A 234 -4.30 16.60 -33.17
CA GLY A 234 -4.21 16.42 -34.63
C GLY A 234 -4.68 17.62 -35.48
N GLU A 235 -4.99 18.76 -34.84
CA GLU A 235 -5.32 19.99 -35.55
C GLU A 235 -4.18 20.44 -36.49
N ARG A 236 -4.50 20.75 -37.75
CA ARG A 236 -3.57 21.46 -38.65
C ARG A 236 -3.32 22.85 -38.07
N TYR A 237 -2.06 23.31 -38.10
CA TYR A 237 -1.64 24.61 -37.54
C TYR A 237 -1.74 24.72 -36.01
N LEU A 238 -1.50 23.62 -35.29
CA LEU A 238 -1.54 23.56 -33.83
C LEU A 238 -0.86 24.74 -33.09
N PRO A 239 0.34 25.23 -33.47
CA PRO A 239 0.95 26.38 -32.79
C PRO A 239 0.09 27.64 -32.83
N PHE A 240 -0.63 27.89 -33.94
CA PHE A 240 -1.53 29.04 -34.06
C PHE A 240 -2.77 28.88 -33.19
N ARG A 241 -3.29 27.64 -33.09
CA ARG A 241 -4.45 27.34 -32.25
C ARG A 241 -4.16 27.48 -30.76
N LEU A 242 -2.98 27.04 -30.32
CA LEU A 242 -2.49 27.29 -28.96
C LEU A 242 -2.34 28.79 -28.67
N ALA A 243 -1.69 29.53 -29.58
CA ALA A 243 -1.53 30.97 -29.43
C ALA A 243 -2.89 31.71 -29.39
N MET A 244 -3.87 31.26 -30.16
CA MET A 244 -5.23 31.82 -30.11
C MET A 244 -5.94 31.54 -28.80
N LEU A 245 -5.83 30.32 -28.26
CA LEU A 245 -6.39 29.95 -26.96
C LEU A 245 -5.76 30.78 -25.84
N GLU A 246 -4.43 30.88 -25.82
CA GLU A 246 -3.70 31.73 -24.86
C GLU A 246 -4.13 33.19 -24.97
N SER A 247 -4.34 33.70 -26.19
CA SER A 247 -4.83 35.07 -26.42
C SER A 247 -6.27 35.25 -25.95
N TRP A 248 -7.12 34.23 -26.15
CA TRP A 248 -8.50 34.23 -25.67
C TRP A 248 -8.56 34.26 -24.15
N VAL A 249 -7.71 33.47 -23.46
CA VAL A 249 -7.63 33.49 -21.99
C VAL A 249 -7.29 34.89 -21.47
N VAL A 250 -6.39 35.59 -22.14
CA VAL A 250 -6.01 36.97 -21.76
C VAL A 250 -7.14 37.96 -21.96
N ALA A 251 -7.88 37.85 -23.06
CA ALA A 251 -8.89 38.84 -23.45
C ALA A 251 -10.26 38.59 -22.80
N ASN A 252 -10.67 37.33 -22.67
CA ASN A 252 -12.08 36.96 -22.49
C ASN A 252 -12.35 36.17 -21.19
N LEU A 253 -11.36 35.56 -20.53
CA LEU A 253 -11.61 34.64 -19.40
C LEU A 253 -12.36 35.29 -18.22
N ASP A 254 -11.98 36.51 -17.83
CA ASP A 254 -12.63 37.21 -16.71
C ASP A 254 -14.11 37.54 -17.04
N LEU A 255 -14.37 38.05 -18.25
CA LEU A 255 -15.74 38.34 -18.72
C LEU A 255 -16.55 37.06 -18.88
N TRP A 256 -15.98 36.02 -19.48
CA TRP A 256 -16.64 34.73 -19.63
C TRP A 256 -17.03 34.16 -18.26
N LEU A 257 -16.12 34.21 -17.29
CA LEU A 257 -16.40 33.76 -15.93
C LEU A 257 -17.55 34.55 -15.30
N GLU A 258 -17.61 35.88 -15.43
CA GLU A 258 -18.71 36.68 -14.87
C GLU A 258 -20.09 36.24 -15.36
N HIS A 259 -20.19 35.79 -16.62
CA HIS A 259 -21.45 35.31 -17.21
C HIS A 259 -21.80 33.88 -16.73
N HIS A 260 -20.80 33.00 -16.57
CA HIS A 260 -21.01 31.57 -16.32
C HIS A 260 -20.74 31.16 -14.85
N ILE A 261 -20.33 32.06 -13.95
CA ILE A 261 -19.96 31.72 -12.56
C ILE A 261 -21.08 31.04 -11.75
N ARG A 262 -22.34 31.23 -12.17
CA ARG A 262 -23.53 30.67 -11.51
C ARG A 262 -23.93 29.30 -12.06
N GLU A 263 -23.34 28.88 -13.17
CA GLU A 263 -23.65 27.61 -13.81
C GLU A 263 -22.92 26.48 -13.07
N GLU A 264 -23.60 25.35 -12.88
CA GLU A 264 -23.06 24.23 -12.10
C GLU A 264 -21.87 23.54 -12.80
N ASP A 265 -21.83 23.57 -14.14
CA ASP A 265 -20.84 22.84 -14.96
C ASP A 265 -19.55 23.64 -15.22
N THR A 266 -19.51 24.92 -14.84
CA THR A 266 -18.36 25.82 -15.09
C THR A 266 -17.02 25.24 -14.59
N CYS A 267 -17.03 24.55 -13.44
CA CYS A 267 -15.82 23.89 -12.94
C CYS A 267 -15.44 22.65 -13.77
N GLY A 268 -16.42 21.92 -14.30
CA GLY A 268 -16.21 20.78 -15.20
C GLY A 268 -15.61 21.24 -16.53
N GLU A 269 -16.20 22.26 -17.17
CA GLU A 269 -15.70 22.79 -18.44
C GLU A 269 -14.27 23.35 -18.32
N LEU A 270 -13.97 24.09 -17.25
CA LEU A 270 -12.63 24.60 -16.99
C LEU A 270 -11.63 23.47 -16.72
N LYS A 271 -12.04 22.37 -16.09
CA LYS A 271 -11.18 21.20 -15.88
C LYS A 271 -10.84 20.54 -17.21
N GLU A 272 -11.82 20.31 -18.05
CA GLU A 272 -11.61 19.72 -19.38
C GLU A 272 -10.66 20.58 -20.21
N LEU A 273 -10.82 21.91 -20.16
CA LEU A 273 -9.92 22.84 -20.83
C LEU A 273 -8.49 22.77 -20.27
N ILE A 274 -8.30 22.82 -18.95
CA ILE A 274 -6.98 22.72 -18.32
C ILE A 274 -6.27 21.42 -18.74
N GLN A 275 -6.98 20.29 -18.69
CA GLN A 275 -6.41 18.97 -18.99
C GLN A 275 -6.09 18.81 -20.48
N SER A 276 -7.02 19.17 -21.37
CA SER A 276 -6.83 19.09 -22.82
C SER A 276 -5.73 20.03 -23.29
N TYR A 277 -5.74 21.28 -22.82
CA TYR A 277 -4.70 22.25 -23.13
C TYR A 277 -3.32 21.78 -22.64
N HIS A 278 -3.20 21.36 -21.38
CA HIS A 278 -1.92 20.89 -20.86
C HIS A 278 -1.37 19.69 -21.64
N GLN A 279 -2.23 18.72 -21.99
CA GLN A 279 -1.83 17.52 -22.73
C GLN A 279 -1.24 17.86 -24.11
N VAL A 280 -1.82 18.86 -24.79
CA VAL A 280 -1.40 19.27 -26.14
C VAL A 280 -0.21 20.23 -26.08
N ALA A 281 -0.30 21.27 -25.24
CA ALA A 281 0.72 22.32 -25.11
C ALA A 281 2.05 21.77 -24.57
N SER A 282 2.03 20.89 -23.56
CA SER A 282 3.26 20.33 -22.97
C SER A 282 4.13 19.58 -24.00
N ARG A 283 3.48 18.87 -24.94
CA ARG A 283 4.16 18.18 -26.04
C ARG A 283 4.71 19.16 -27.08
N GLN A 284 3.89 20.15 -27.45
CA GLN A 284 4.25 21.13 -28.48
C GLN A 284 5.36 22.09 -28.01
N TYR A 285 5.39 22.41 -26.72
CA TYR A 285 6.33 23.34 -26.10
C TYR A 285 7.54 22.65 -25.46
N SER A 286 7.66 21.33 -25.62
CA SER A 286 8.83 20.58 -25.16
C SER A 286 10.12 21.16 -25.76
N GLY A 287 11.07 21.50 -24.90
CA GLY A 287 12.34 22.14 -25.29
C GLY A 287 12.25 23.63 -25.62
N ARG A 288 11.09 24.29 -25.38
CA ARG A 288 10.87 25.72 -25.58
C ARG A 288 10.47 26.41 -24.26
N PRO A 289 11.45 26.92 -23.50
CA PRO A 289 11.21 27.47 -22.16
C PRO A 289 10.20 28.63 -22.10
N GLU A 290 10.21 29.52 -23.09
CA GLU A 290 9.29 30.66 -23.16
C GLU A 290 7.84 30.20 -23.40
N ASP A 291 7.64 29.27 -24.33
CA ASP A 291 6.32 28.72 -24.63
C ASP A 291 5.80 27.87 -23.45
N ALA A 292 6.68 27.09 -22.81
CA ALA A 292 6.34 26.37 -21.59
C ALA A 292 5.93 27.32 -20.45
N SER A 293 6.62 28.46 -20.32
CA SER A 293 6.29 29.48 -19.32
C SER A 293 4.91 30.10 -19.57
N ARG A 294 4.57 30.35 -20.83
CA ARG A 294 3.24 30.85 -21.23
C ARG A 294 2.14 29.83 -21.00
N MET A 295 2.41 28.56 -21.27
CA MET A 295 1.49 27.46 -20.96
C MET A 295 1.17 27.40 -19.47
N LEU A 296 2.20 27.39 -18.62
CA LEU A 296 2.02 27.34 -17.17
C LEU A 296 1.19 28.53 -16.68
N LEU A 297 1.53 29.76 -17.11
CA LEU A 297 0.80 30.97 -16.73
C LEU A 297 -0.68 30.91 -17.16
N THR A 298 -0.95 30.42 -18.36
CA THR A 298 -2.32 30.26 -18.89
C THR A 298 -3.10 29.24 -18.08
N ILE A 299 -2.50 28.11 -17.70
CA ILE A 299 -3.13 27.12 -16.81
C ILE A 299 -3.39 27.71 -15.43
N GLY A 300 -2.46 28.52 -14.88
CA GLY A 300 -2.65 29.21 -13.61
C GLY A 300 -3.84 30.17 -13.61
N GLU A 301 -4.03 30.94 -14.69
CA GLU A 301 -5.19 31.83 -14.84
C GLU A 301 -6.50 31.03 -14.99
N LEU A 302 -6.51 29.94 -15.77
CA LEU A 302 -7.66 29.04 -15.88
C LEU A 302 -8.02 28.39 -14.54
N TRP A 303 -7.02 27.93 -13.78
CA TRP A 303 -7.25 27.37 -12.44
C TRP A 303 -7.79 28.43 -11.47
N ALA A 304 -7.27 29.67 -11.52
CA ALA A 304 -7.81 30.75 -10.68
C ALA A 304 -9.27 31.09 -11.02
N ALA A 305 -9.67 30.99 -12.30
CA ALA A 305 -11.08 31.10 -12.68
C ALA A 305 -11.93 29.96 -12.11
N MET A 306 -11.41 28.73 -12.11
CA MET A 306 -12.07 27.57 -11.51
C MET A 306 -12.19 27.70 -9.99
N ASP A 307 -11.16 28.16 -9.27
CA ASP A 307 -11.22 28.39 -7.81
C ASP A 307 -12.28 29.46 -7.48
N LYS A 308 -12.39 30.53 -8.27
CA LYS A 308 -13.47 31.53 -8.13
C LYS A 308 -14.86 30.92 -8.33
N ALA A 309 -15.05 30.10 -9.35
CA ALA A 309 -16.33 29.41 -9.60
C ALA A 309 -16.68 28.43 -8.47
N ALA A 310 -15.70 27.64 -8.01
CA ALA A 310 -15.87 26.71 -6.89
C ALA A 310 -16.22 27.44 -5.59
N ILE A 311 -15.58 28.59 -5.30
CA ILE A 311 -15.91 29.44 -4.15
C ILE A 311 -17.30 30.05 -4.28
N HIS A 312 -17.74 30.42 -5.48
CA HIS A 312 -19.09 30.95 -5.69
C HIS A 312 -20.15 29.90 -5.33
N ALA A 313 -19.96 28.65 -5.80
CA ALA A 313 -20.84 27.54 -5.47
C ALA A 313 -20.71 27.08 -4.00
N LEU A 314 -19.50 27.13 -3.44
CA LEU A 314 -19.16 26.65 -2.10
C LEU A 314 -18.38 27.71 -1.31
N PRO A 315 -19.05 28.74 -0.76
CA PRO A 315 -18.38 29.88 -0.13
C PRO A 315 -17.41 29.52 1.01
N SER A 316 -17.68 28.42 1.73
CA SER A 316 -16.82 27.91 2.81
C SER A 316 -15.43 27.50 2.34
N LEU A 317 -15.25 27.19 1.05
CA LEU A 317 -13.96 26.84 0.44
C LEU A 317 -12.93 27.98 0.56
N THR A 318 -13.40 29.22 0.66
CA THR A 318 -12.56 30.41 0.87
C THR A 318 -11.72 30.33 2.16
N LEU A 319 -12.20 29.59 3.16
CA LEU A 319 -11.52 29.49 4.46
C LEU A 319 -10.36 28.48 4.46
N TYR A 320 -10.21 27.71 3.38
CA TYR A 320 -9.22 26.65 3.26
C TYR A 320 -8.15 27.01 2.23
N GLU A 321 -6.95 26.49 2.47
CA GLU A 321 -5.80 26.70 1.61
C GLU A 321 -5.86 25.75 0.41
N PRO A 322 -5.70 26.24 -0.83
CA PRO A 322 -5.66 25.39 -2.03
C PRO A 322 -4.32 24.64 -2.21
N GLU A 323 -3.29 24.97 -1.43
CA GLU A 323 -1.95 24.36 -1.44
C GLU A 323 -1.22 24.44 -2.80
N VAL A 324 -1.63 25.36 -3.68
CA VAL A 324 -0.90 25.70 -4.90
C VAL A 324 0.33 26.54 -4.54
N PRO A 325 1.55 26.06 -4.82
CA PRO A 325 2.79 26.73 -4.41
C PRO A 325 2.99 28.04 -5.18
N ILE A 326 3.34 29.10 -4.46
CA ILE A 326 3.46 30.46 -5.02
C ILE A 326 4.87 30.69 -5.57
N GLU A 327 5.87 30.09 -4.94
CA GLU A 327 7.30 30.25 -5.22
C GLU A 327 7.68 29.68 -6.60
N ILE A 328 6.99 28.62 -7.03
CA ILE A 328 7.27 27.92 -8.29
C ILE A 328 7.05 28.83 -9.51
N TRP A 329 6.14 29.79 -9.43
CA TRP A 329 5.84 30.71 -10.53
C TRP A 329 6.98 31.70 -10.83
N GLN A 330 7.97 31.82 -9.93
CA GLN A 330 9.16 32.66 -10.15
C GLN A 330 10.11 32.07 -11.21
N ALA A 331 9.98 30.78 -11.53
CA ALA A 331 10.81 30.12 -12.54
C ALA A 331 10.39 30.43 -13.98
N LEU A 332 9.28 31.15 -14.21
CA LEU A 332 8.77 31.46 -15.55
C LEU A 332 9.68 32.45 -16.29
N LEU A 333 9.97 32.17 -17.56
CA LEU A 333 10.63 33.09 -18.48
C LEU A 333 9.61 33.93 -19.23
N LEU A 334 9.45 35.17 -18.78
CA LEU A 334 8.51 36.13 -19.35
C LEU A 334 9.26 37.17 -20.18
N THR A 335 8.92 37.30 -21.46
CA THR A 335 9.64 38.20 -22.40
C THR A 335 8.96 39.56 -22.50
N ALA A 336 7.69 39.67 -22.13
CA ALA A 336 6.89 40.89 -22.25
C ALA A 336 6.38 41.42 -20.91
N GLY A 337 6.35 42.75 -20.76
CA GLY A 337 5.75 43.40 -19.59
C GLY A 337 4.23 43.13 -19.42
N VAL A 338 3.55 42.63 -20.45
CA VAL A 338 2.16 42.15 -20.36
C VAL A 338 2.10 40.83 -19.60
N GLU A 339 3.00 39.89 -19.88
CA GLU A 339 3.06 38.59 -19.22
C GLU A 339 3.44 38.74 -17.73
N ALA A 340 4.36 39.65 -17.40
CA ALA A 340 4.69 39.96 -15.99
C ALA A 340 3.48 40.51 -15.21
N ARG A 341 2.62 41.33 -15.85
CA ARG A 341 1.37 41.81 -15.23
C ARG A 341 0.36 40.68 -15.02
N ARG A 342 0.28 39.74 -15.95
CA ARG A 342 -0.57 38.53 -15.80
C ARG A 342 -0.11 37.70 -14.60
N LEU A 343 1.19 37.40 -14.51
CA LEU A 343 1.77 36.68 -13.38
C LEU A 343 1.47 37.40 -12.06
N HIS A 344 1.67 38.71 -11.99
CA HIS A 344 1.37 39.48 -10.78
C HIS A 344 -0.10 39.36 -10.32
N ARG A 345 -1.07 39.31 -11.25
CA ARG A 345 -2.49 39.10 -10.90
C ARG A 345 -2.71 37.72 -10.28
N LEU A 346 -2.10 36.68 -10.85
CA LEU A 346 -2.18 35.32 -10.36
C LEU A 346 -1.52 35.17 -8.98
N GLU A 347 -0.30 35.68 -8.79
CA GLU A 347 0.40 35.67 -7.50
C GLU A 347 -0.40 36.42 -6.43
N LYS A 348 -0.95 37.59 -6.77
CA LYS A 348 -1.80 38.35 -5.84
C LYS A 348 -3.04 37.56 -5.44
N TYR A 349 -3.65 36.84 -6.37
CA TYR A 349 -4.80 35.98 -6.08
C TYR A 349 -4.43 34.85 -5.11
N LEU A 350 -3.36 34.10 -5.41
CA LEU A 350 -2.86 33.01 -4.57
C LEU A 350 -2.46 33.50 -3.16
N LEU A 351 -1.73 34.62 -3.07
CA LEU A 351 -1.35 35.23 -1.80
C LEU A 351 -2.56 35.62 -0.97
N ASN A 352 -3.59 36.21 -1.59
CA ASN A 352 -4.83 36.54 -0.88
C ASN A 352 -5.55 35.28 -0.35
N ARG A 353 -5.62 34.21 -1.15
CA ARG A 353 -6.19 32.92 -0.72
C ARG A 353 -5.41 32.35 0.47
N HIS A 354 -4.08 32.35 0.41
CA HIS A 354 -3.22 31.88 1.49
C HIS A 354 -3.39 32.72 2.76
N LEU A 355 -3.41 34.05 2.66
CA LEU A 355 -3.59 34.94 3.82
C LEU A 355 -4.94 34.73 4.53
N VAL A 356 -6.02 34.54 3.77
CA VAL A 356 -7.34 34.26 4.34
C VAL A 356 -7.34 32.91 5.06
N ALA A 357 -6.84 31.85 4.41
CA ALA A 357 -6.79 30.52 5.00
C ALA A 357 -5.91 30.46 6.27
N LYS A 358 -4.73 31.12 6.23
CA LYS A 358 -3.79 31.19 7.35
C LYS A 358 -4.38 31.91 8.56
N LYS A 359 -5.18 32.96 8.34
CA LYS A 359 -5.87 33.68 9.41
C LYS A 359 -6.89 32.79 10.13
N GLU A 360 -7.57 31.92 9.39
CA GLU A 360 -8.59 31.01 9.94
C GLU A 360 -7.99 29.76 10.59
N GLY A 361 -6.78 29.36 10.17
CA GLY A 361 -6.07 28.19 10.69
C GLY A 361 -6.85 26.89 10.44
N ARG A 362 -7.49 26.77 9.27
CA ARG A 362 -8.23 25.55 8.88
C ARG A 362 -7.25 24.43 8.48
N PRO A 363 -7.56 23.15 8.78
CA PRO A 363 -6.75 22.03 8.31
C PRO A 363 -6.73 21.90 6.77
N SER A 364 -5.68 21.27 6.26
CA SER A 364 -5.49 20.96 4.82
C SER A 364 -6.66 20.15 4.24
N ILE A 365 -7.11 20.52 3.03
CA ILE A 365 -8.15 19.77 2.30
C ILE A 365 -7.63 18.40 1.85
N PHE A 366 -6.34 18.32 1.50
CA PHE A 366 -5.75 17.10 0.95
C PHE A 366 -5.30 16.11 2.02
N ARG A 367 -5.04 16.57 3.25
CA ARG A 367 -4.46 15.75 4.33
C ARG A 367 -5.40 15.49 5.51
N ALA A 368 -6.30 16.43 5.84
CA ALA A 368 -7.08 16.36 7.07
C ALA A 368 -8.36 15.52 6.92
N TYR A 369 -8.22 14.21 7.08
CA TYR A 369 -9.35 13.28 7.20
C TYR A 369 -9.84 13.22 8.66
N GLY A 370 -11.15 13.36 8.89
CA GLY A 370 -11.76 13.18 10.21
C GLY A 370 -11.27 14.16 11.29
N CYS A 371 -10.68 15.28 10.90
CA CYS A 371 -10.20 16.28 11.85
C CYS A 371 -11.29 17.33 12.15
N PRO A 372 -11.36 17.84 13.39
CA PRO A 372 -12.18 19.01 13.70
C PRO A 372 -11.85 20.16 12.75
N ARG A 373 -12.86 20.92 12.31
CA ARG A 373 -12.74 22.05 11.38
C ARG A 373 -12.22 21.70 9.97
N SER A 374 -12.06 20.42 9.62
CA SER A 374 -11.79 20.01 8.23
C SER A 374 -12.98 20.31 7.32
N PHE A 375 -12.75 20.48 6.02
CA PHE A 375 -13.81 20.85 5.07
C PHE A 375 -14.97 19.85 5.09
N SER A 376 -14.67 18.55 5.04
CA SER A 376 -15.66 17.49 5.06
C SER A 376 -16.57 17.51 6.30
N VAL A 377 -16.00 17.78 7.48
CA VAL A 377 -16.74 17.87 8.75
C VAL A 377 -17.61 19.12 8.81
N GLU A 378 -17.06 20.27 8.41
CA GLU A 378 -17.82 21.54 8.40
C GLU A 378 -18.96 21.49 7.38
N TYR A 379 -18.71 20.94 6.19
CA TYR A 379 -19.74 20.76 5.17
C TYR A 379 -20.83 19.80 5.63
N PHE A 380 -20.45 18.68 6.26
CA PHE A 380 -21.41 17.75 6.87
C PHE A 380 -22.31 18.44 7.90
N SER A 381 -21.74 19.30 8.74
CA SER A 381 -22.49 19.96 9.83
C SER A 381 -23.62 20.88 9.34
N VAL A 382 -23.49 21.42 8.13
CA VAL A 382 -24.51 22.29 7.51
C VAL A 382 -25.40 21.56 6.49
N SER A 383 -24.99 20.37 6.03
CA SER A 383 -25.71 19.61 5.01
C SER A 383 -26.68 18.59 5.61
N LEU A 384 -27.98 18.89 5.53
CA LEU A 384 -29.04 17.99 5.99
C LEU A 384 -29.02 16.63 5.26
N GLU A 385 -28.69 16.62 3.97
CA GLU A 385 -28.63 15.39 3.17
C GLU A 385 -27.57 14.42 3.68
N HIS A 386 -26.39 14.94 4.05
CA HIS A 386 -25.31 14.13 4.61
C HIS A 386 -25.66 13.60 6.00
N GLN A 387 -26.31 14.42 6.83
CA GLN A 387 -26.79 14.00 8.15
C GLN A 387 -27.83 12.88 8.05
N GLN A 388 -28.78 13.00 7.11
CA GLN A 388 -29.75 11.96 6.83
C GLN A 388 -29.10 10.69 6.28
N LEU A 389 -28.07 10.82 5.42
CA LEU A 389 -27.31 9.69 4.91
C LEU A 389 -26.60 8.93 6.03
N LYS A 390 -25.93 9.64 6.96
CA LYS A 390 -25.31 9.04 8.15
C LYS A 390 -26.34 8.29 9.00
N ALA A 391 -27.47 8.95 9.31
CA ALA A 391 -28.54 8.33 10.11
C ALA A 391 -29.12 7.07 9.43
N LYS A 392 -29.28 7.08 8.10
CA LYS A 392 -29.73 5.91 7.33
C LYS A 392 -28.74 4.75 7.43
N ILE A 393 -27.45 5.02 7.24
CA ILE A 393 -26.38 4.01 7.35
C ILE A 393 -26.35 3.41 8.75
N GLU A 394 -26.38 4.25 9.79
CA GLU A 394 -26.34 3.80 11.19
C GLU A 394 -27.59 3.00 11.58
N ALA A 395 -28.78 3.40 11.12
CA ALA A 395 -30.02 2.66 11.37
C ALA A 395 -29.99 1.26 10.73
N GLN A 396 -29.52 1.16 9.49
CA GLN A 396 -29.37 -0.12 8.80
C GLN A 396 -28.31 -1.01 9.47
N ALA A 397 -27.16 -0.44 9.83
CA ALA A 397 -26.10 -1.14 10.56
C ALA A 397 -26.58 -1.65 11.93
N TRP A 398 -27.40 -0.86 12.61
CA TRP A 398 -27.99 -1.26 13.88
C TRP A 398 -28.93 -2.45 13.71
N ALA A 399 -29.82 -2.41 12.71
CA ALA A 399 -30.74 -3.51 12.42
C ALA A 399 -29.98 -4.82 12.06
N GLN A 400 -28.97 -4.72 11.19
CA GLN A 400 -28.12 -5.85 10.82
C GLN A 400 -27.38 -6.43 12.04
N ARG A 401 -26.87 -5.56 12.92
CA ARG A 401 -26.21 -5.97 14.16
C ARG A 401 -27.19 -6.66 15.13
N GLN A 402 -28.42 -6.20 15.27
CA GLN A 402 -29.43 -6.88 16.10
C GLN A 402 -29.78 -8.26 15.53
N GLU A 403 -29.90 -8.37 14.22
CA GLU A 403 -30.18 -9.65 13.58
C GLU A 403 -29.04 -10.64 13.77
N LYS A 404 -27.79 -10.17 13.62
CA LYS A 404 -26.59 -10.97 13.90
C LYS A 404 -26.52 -11.44 15.36
N LYS A 405 -26.99 -10.64 16.32
CA LYS A 405 -27.09 -11.06 17.73
C LYS A 405 -28.13 -12.15 17.95
N LYS A 406 -29.29 -12.08 17.27
CA LYS A 406 -30.30 -13.14 17.32
C LYS A 406 -29.78 -14.44 16.69
N GLU A 407 -29.09 -14.34 15.55
CA GLU A 407 -28.42 -15.47 14.90
C GLU A 407 -27.45 -16.16 15.86
N LEU A 408 -26.62 -15.39 16.58
CA LEU A 408 -25.70 -15.93 17.58
C LEU A 408 -26.43 -16.65 18.72
N ARG A 409 -27.53 -16.08 19.24
CA ARG A 409 -28.32 -16.72 20.31
C ARG A 409 -28.87 -18.05 19.85
N ARG A 410 -29.49 -18.09 18.66
CA ARG A 410 -30.01 -19.33 18.06
C ARG A 410 -28.92 -20.40 17.93
N LEU A 411 -27.74 -20.02 17.45
CA LEU A 411 -26.62 -20.95 17.32
C LEU A 411 -26.07 -21.42 18.69
N LYS A 412 -26.12 -20.58 19.73
CA LYS A 412 -25.76 -20.99 21.10
C LYS A 412 -26.78 -21.94 21.72
N ASP A 413 -28.06 -21.75 21.45
CA ASP A 413 -29.10 -22.68 21.87
C ASP A 413 -28.92 -24.04 21.18
N GLU A 414 -28.63 -24.02 19.86
CA GLU A 414 -28.33 -25.21 19.09
C GLU A 414 -27.06 -25.93 19.60
N TYR A 415 -26.00 -25.19 19.89
CA TYR A 415 -24.79 -25.72 20.52
C TYR A 415 -25.10 -26.39 21.86
N SER A 416 -25.91 -25.75 22.70
CA SER A 416 -26.29 -26.29 24.01
C SER A 416 -27.09 -27.58 23.88
N MET A 417 -28.04 -27.63 22.94
CA MET A 417 -28.77 -28.86 22.60
C MET A 417 -27.85 -30.00 22.14
N TRP A 418 -26.86 -29.72 21.27
CA TRP A 418 -25.90 -30.74 20.84
C TRP A 418 -25.02 -31.23 21.99
N MET A 419 -24.61 -30.32 22.89
CA MET A 419 -23.83 -30.66 24.08
C MET A 419 -24.63 -31.49 25.09
N GLU A 420 -25.92 -31.20 25.30
CA GLU A 420 -26.80 -32.03 26.12
C GLU A 420 -26.88 -33.45 25.57
N LYS A 421 -27.16 -33.62 24.26
CA LYS A 421 -27.16 -34.94 23.61
C LYS A 421 -25.84 -35.68 23.69
N TYR A 422 -24.72 -34.95 23.69
CA TYR A 422 -23.39 -35.50 23.89
C TYR A 422 -23.18 -35.98 25.34
N HIS A 423 -23.65 -35.23 26.33
CA HIS A 423 -23.54 -35.57 27.74
C HIS A 423 -24.47 -36.70 28.17
N ASP A 424 -25.65 -36.82 27.55
CA ASP A 424 -26.60 -37.92 27.77
C ASP A 424 -26.04 -39.28 27.33
N ARG A 425 -24.99 -39.30 26.49
CA ARG A 425 -24.30 -40.52 26.09
C ARG A 425 -22.96 -40.66 26.81
N THR A 426 -22.89 -41.66 27.68
CA THR A 426 -21.68 -42.01 28.43
C THR A 426 -20.62 -42.71 27.58
N GLU A 427 -21.05 -43.53 26.60
CA GLU A 427 -20.16 -44.38 25.81
C GLU A 427 -20.13 -43.99 24.33
N CYS A 428 -18.98 -44.21 23.70
CA CYS A 428 -18.82 -44.08 22.26
C CYS A 428 -19.24 -45.38 21.57
N ASP A 429 -19.89 -45.29 20.42
CA ASP A 429 -20.23 -46.48 19.63
C ASP A 429 -18.93 -47.11 19.08
N GLY A 430 -18.83 -48.43 19.22
CA GLY A 430 -17.67 -49.19 18.79
C GLY A 430 -18.03 -50.65 18.52
N TYR A 431 -17.09 -51.37 17.93
CA TYR A 431 -17.20 -52.79 17.65
C TYR A 431 -15.88 -53.47 17.99
N THR A 432 -15.93 -54.73 18.40
CA THR A 432 -14.73 -55.52 18.69
C THR A 432 -14.25 -56.17 17.40
N ARG A 433 -12.96 -56.03 17.10
CA ARG A 433 -12.29 -56.69 15.99
C ARG A 433 -11.14 -57.54 16.54
N GLU A 434 -10.97 -58.75 16.03
CA GLU A 434 -9.77 -59.53 16.34
C GLU A 434 -8.58 -59.02 15.53
N GLU A 435 -7.50 -58.68 16.23
CA GLU A 435 -6.18 -58.42 15.66
C GLU A 435 -5.19 -59.34 16.40
N ASP A 436 -4.49 -60.19 15.64
CA ASP A 436 -3.50 -61.16 16.13
C ASP A 436 -4.01 -62.10 17.25
N GLY A 437 -5.28 -62.53 17.17
CA GLY A 437 -5.91 -63.43 18.15
C GLY A 437 -6.30 -62.76 19.48
N VAL A 438 -6.23 -61.42 19.54
CA VAL A 438 -6.68 -60.62 20.69
C VAL A 438 -7.88 -59.77 20.26
N PRO A 439 -8.99 -59.78 21.02
CA PRO A 439 -10.11 -58.88 20.76
C PRO A 439 -9.73 -57.43 21.12
N VAL A 440 -9.69 -56.56 20.11
CA VAL A 440 -9.42 -55.13 20.25
C VAL A 440 -10.70 -54.35 20.01
N TRP A 441 -11.02 -53.41 20.92
CA TRP A 441 -12.16 -52.52 20.74
C TRP A 441 -11.81 -51.42 19.72
N CYS A 442 -12.59 -51.34 18.63
CA CYS A 442 -12.45 -50.32 17.59
C CYS A 442 -13.59 -49.30 17.69
N HIS A 443 -13.23 -48.01 17.61
CA HIS A 443 -14.21 -46.93 17.58
C HIS A 443 -14.95 -46.88 16.23
N SER A 444 -16.28 -46.77 16.26
CA SER A 444 -17.07 -46.66 15.04
C SER A 444 -16.88 -45.28 14.39
N ARG A 445 -16.72 -45.25 13.06
CA ARG A 445 -16.71 -44.01 12.28
C ARG A 445 -18.07 -43.29 12.29
N SER A 446 -19.14 -44.01 12.59
CA SER A 446 -20.51 -43.49 12.70
C SER A 446 -20.95 -43.25 14.14
N CYS A 447 -20.00 -43.10 15.07
CA CYS A 447 -20.31 -42.87 16.48
C CYS A 447 -21.19 -41.62 16.65
N LEU A 448 -22.40 -41.81 17.15
CA LEU A 448 -23.39 -40.76 17.37
C LEU A 448 -22.91 -39.75 18.41
N ARG A 449 -22.26 -40.21 19.48
CA ARG A 449 -21.66 -39.35 20.50
C ARG A 449 -20.61 -38.41 19.91
N CYS A 450 -19.72 -38.94 19.05
CA CYS A 450 -18.73 -38.11 18.36
C CYS A 450 -19.36 -37.22 17.30
N ALA A 451 -20.43 -37.67 16.64
CA ALA A 451 -21.18 -36.85 15.68
C ALA A 451 -21.82 -35.63 16.36
N TYR A 452 -22.39 -35.77 17.56
CA TYR A 452 -22.94 -34.64 18.32
C TYR A 452 -21.87 -33.61 18.70
N LEU A 453 -20.71 -34.07 19.18
CA LEU A 453 -19.58 -33.19 19.49
C LEU A 453 -19.07 -32.47 18.22
N ASN A 454 -18.91 -33.21 17.11
CA ASN A 454 -18.48 -32.63 15.85
C ASN A 454 -19.49 -31.60 15.32
N ASN A 455 -20.79 -31.87 15.44
CA ASN A 455 -21.83 -30.91 15.06
C ASN A 455 -21.72 -29.65 15.90
N ALA A 456 -21.60 -29.77 17.23
CA ALA A 456 -21.43 -28.64 18.14
C ALA A 456 -20.17 -27.81 17.80
N ASP A 457 -19.02 -28.47 17.63
CA ASP A 457 -17.74 -27.83 17.32
C ASP A 457 -17.69 -27.23 15.91
N SER A 458 -18.52 -27.72 14.98
CA SER A 458 -18.60 -27.22 13.61
C SER A 458 -19.44 -25.96 13.44
N LEU A 459 -20.25 -25.59 14.45
CA LEU A 459 -21.10 -24.41 14.40
C LEU A 459 -20.25 -23.15 14.29
N GLN A 460 -20.54 -22.37 13.25
CA GLN A 460 -19.79 -21.18 12.88
C GLN A 460 -20.72 -20.00 12.64
N ILE A 461 -20.19 -18.80 12.87
CA ILE A 461 -20.88 -17.54 12.61
C ILE A 461 -19.91 -16.54 11.98
N ASP A 462 -20.37 -15.83 10.97
CA ASP A 462 -19.61 -14.74 10.36
C ASP A 462 -19.79 -13.44 11.15
N MET A 463 -18.69 -12.73 11.36
CA MET A 463 -18.66 -11.47 12.07
C MET A 463 -19.38 -10.35 11.30
N HIS A 464 -19.95 -9.41 12.05
CA HIS A 464 -20.53 -8.18 11.57
C HIS A 464 -19.66 -6.99 11.98
N GLU A 465 -19.13 -6.27 11.01
CA GLU A 465 -18.36 -5.04 11.20
C GLU A 465 -19.25 -3.80 11.08
N TRP A 466 -19.12 -2.86 12.02
CA TRP A 466 -19.79 -1.57 11.89
C TRP A 466 -19.28 -0.83 10.64
N PRO A 467 -20.15 -0.26 9.78
CA PRO A 467 -19.72 0.24 8.48
C PRO A 467 -18.92 1.55 8.57
N LEU A 468 -19.22 2.44 9.53
CA LEU A 468 -18.54 3.72 9.69
C LEU A 468 -17.42 3.66 10.74
N PRO A 469 -16.40 4.53 10.65
CA PRO A 469 -15.43 4.73 11.73
C PRO A 469 -16.08 4.98 13.09
N GLN A 470 -15.36 4.65 14.17
CA GLN A 470 -15.87 4.86 15.54
C GLN A 470 -15.77 6.34 15.97
N ASP A 471 -14.79 7.07 15.45
CA ASP A 471 -14.69 8.50 15.67
C ASP A 471 -15.77 9.23 14.87
N ASP A 472 -16.49 10.15 15.51
CA ASP A 472 -17.64 10.80 14.86
C ASP A 472 -17.19 11.73 13.74
N PHE A 473 -16.05 12.42 13.86
CA PHE A 473 -15.54 13.27 12.78
C PHE A 473 -15.06 12.44 11.60
N GLU A 474 -14.36 11.32 11.84
CA GLU A 474 -14.02 10.37 10.76
C GLU A 474 -15.27 9.79 10.08
N ALA A 475 -16.33 9.50 10.85
CA ALA A 475 -17.60 9.03 10.29
C ALA A 475 -18.27 10.10 9.43
N GLN A 476 -18.29 11.37 9.88
CA GLN A 476 -18.80 12.50 9.10
C GLN A 476 -18.01 12.69 7.80
N SER A 477 -16.67 12.67 7.86
CA SER A 477 -15.81 12.73 6.67
C SER A 477 -16.05 11.55 5.72
N THR A 478 -16.23 10.34 6.25
CA THR A 478 -16.55 9.16 5.43
C THR A 478 -17.86 9.38 4.67
N VAL A 479 -18.91 9.87 5.35
CA VAL A 479 -20.22 10.12 4.74
C VAL A 479 -20.15 11.24 3.71
N PHE A 480 -19.37 12.29 3.96
CA PHE A 480 -19.05 13.31 2.96
C PHE A 480 -18.42 12.68 1.70
N GLU A 481 -17.42 11.81 1.86
CA GLU A 481 -16.76 11.15 0.72
C GLU A 481 -17.64 10.14 -0.05
N LEU A 482 -18.75 9.66 0.55
CA LEU A 482 -19.77 8.88 -0.17
C LEU A 482 -20.66 9.74 -1.10
N SER A 483 -20.73 11.05 -0.86
CA SER A 483 -21.65 11.96 -1.53
C SER A 483 -21.06 13.37 -1.75
N VAL A 484 -19.78 13.43 -2.13
CA VAL A 484 -19.05 14.69 -2.37
C VAL A 484 -19.75 15.58 -3.42
N PRO A 485 -19.97 16.87 -3.15
CA PRO A 485 -20.49 17.80 -4.15
C PRO A 485 -19.65 17.78 -5.43
N ALA A 486 -20.29 17.70 -6.60
CA ALA A 486 -19.59 17.57 -7.89
C ALA A 486 -18.56 18.70 -8.09
N VAL A 487 -18.97 19.96 -7.88
CA VAL A 487 -18.10 21.14 -7.97
C VAL A 487 -16.85 21.01 -7.09
N PHE A 488 -16.97 20.48 -5.87
CA PHE A 488 -15.83 20.27 -4.98
C PHE A 488 -14.89 19.19 -5.50
N SER A 489 -15.43 18.08 -5.99
CA SER A 489 -14.62 17.00 -6.58
C SER A 489 -13.87 17.48 -7.82
N GLU A 490 -14.53 18.21 -8.72
CA GLU A 490 -13.92 18.76 -9.93
C GLU A 490 -12.80 19.74 -9.58
N TRP A 491 -13.05 20.65 -8.65
CA TRP A 491 -12.04 21.59 -8.16
C TRP A 491 -10.87 20.88 -7.46
N ARG A 492 -11.14 19.90 -6.59
CA ARG A 492 -10.12 19.20 -5.80
C ARG A 492 -9.19 18.40 -6.68
N ASP A 493 -9.75 17.63 -7.62
CA ASP A 493 -8.98 16.82 -8.56
C ASP A 493 -8.16 17.68 -9.52
N SER A 494 -8.74 18.80 -10.00
CA SER A 494 -8.05 19.74 -10.89
C SER A 494 -6.95 20.50 -10.19
N THR A 495 -7.16 20.91 -8.94
CA THR A 495 -6.12 21.55 -8.11
C THR A 495 -4.96 20.60 -7.89
N LEU A 496 -5.24 19.33 -7.55
CA LEU A 496 -4.21 18.31 -7.41
C LEU A 496 -3.48 18.03 -8.74
N TYR A 497 -4.18 18.08 -9.87
CA TYR A 497 -3.59 17.97 -11.20
C TYR A 497 -2.66 19.14 -11.52
N VAL A 498 -3.06 20.37 -11.21
CA VAL A 498 -2.20 21.54 -11.37
C VAL A 498 -0.95 21.41 -10.51
N ILE A 499 -1.07 21.01 -9.24
CA ILE A 499 0.08 20.86 -8.33
C ILE A 499 1.06 19.76 -8.82
N ASN A 500 0.58 18.55 -9.07
CA ASN A 500 1.45 17.39 -9.32
C ASN A 500 1.85 17.22 -10.79
N ASP A 501 0.94 17.50 -11.73
CA ASP A 501 1.12 17.14 -13.13
C ASP A 501 1.53 18.34 -13.99
N VAL A 502 1.09 19.56 -13.63
CA VAL A 502 1.46 20.80 -14.33
C VAL A 502 2.68 21.46 -13.68
N LEU A 503 2.62 21.69 -12.36
CA LEU A 503 3.69 22.35 -11.61
C LEU A 503 4.83 21.42 -11.21
N LEU A 504 4.66 20.12 -11.46
CA LEU A 504 5.65 19.06 -11.19
C LEU A 504 6.10 19.03 -9.72
N SER A 505 5.23 19.44 -8.80
CA SER A 505 5.47 19.28 -7.37
C SER A 505 5.49 17.79 -7.01
N GLU A 506 6.37 17.44 -6.08
CA GLU A 506 6.48 16.08 -5.55
C GLU A 506 6.23 16.09 -4.05
N GLN A 507 5.85 14.94 -3.52
CA GLN A 507 5.75 14.76 -2.08
C GLN A 507 7.05 14.13 -1.58
N SER A 508 7.36 14.33 -0.30
CA SER A 508 8.43 13.57 0.37
C SER A 508 8.26 12.07 0.14
N GLU A 509 9.34 11.26 0.10
CA GLU A 509 9.27 9.82 -0.19
C GLU A 509 8.14 9.11 0.58
N THR A 510 6.97 8.97 -0.07
CA THR A 510 5.83 8.27 0.51
C THR A 510 5.92 6.81 0.12
N PRO A 511 5.94 5.88 1.10
CA PRO A 511 5.88 4.48 0.78
C PRO A 511 4.55 4.20 0.08
N ARG A 512 4.61 3.45 -1.02
CA ARG A 512 3.40 2.91 -1.66
C ARG A 512 2.60 2.11 -0.63
N PRO A 513 1.27 2.13 -0.68
CA PRO A 513 0.44 1.42 0.27
C PRO A 513 0.79 -0.08 0.27
N GLN A 514 1.02 -0.64 1.45
CA GLN A 514 1.33 -2.08 1.60
C GLN A 514 0.10 -2.94 1.34
N SER A 515 -1.10 -2.38 1.53
CA SER A 515 -2.36 -2.99 1.11
C SER A 515 -3.40 -1.91 0.80
N SER A 516 -4.35 -2.26 -0.06
CA SER A 516 -5.32 -1.32 -0.61
C SER A 516 -6.74 -1.75 -0.29
N HIS A 517 -7.42 -0.97 0.55
CA HIS A 517 -8.84 -1.09 0.85
C HIS A 517 -9.52 0.27 0.63
N SER A 518 -10.00 0.49 -0.59
CA SER A 518 -10.70 1.71 -0.97
C SER A 518 -12.10 1.75 -0.37
N LEU A 519 -12.53 2.93 0.07
CA LEU A 519 -13.92 3.16 0.48
C LEU A 519 -14.90 2.80 -0.66
N ARG A 520 -14.49 3.01 -1.92
CA ARG A 520 -15.27 2.73 -3.13
C ARG A 520 -15.63 1.25 -3.30
N ASP A 521 -14.79 0.37 -2.76
CA ASP A 521 -14.94 -1.08 -2.87
C ASP A 521 -15.43 -1.70 -1.55
N TYR A 522 -15.66 -0.89 -0.52
CA TYR A 522 -16.09 -1.36 0.78
C TYR A 522 -17.58 -1.75 0.75
N LEU A 523 -17.84 -3.06 0.61
CA LEU A 523 -19.17 -3.65 0.43
C LEU A 523 -20.24 -3.08 1.38
N PRO A 524 -20.02 -2.90 2.70
CA PRO A 524 -21.05 -2.37 3.60
C PRO A 524 -21.50 -0.94 3.31
N LEU A 525 -20.71 -0.15 2.58
CA LEU A 525 -21.05 1.22 2.19
C LEU A 525 -21.30 1.38 0.68
N TYR A 526 -21.14 0.31 -0.09
CA TYR A 526 -21.18 0.34 -1.56
C TYR A 526 -22.48 0.93 -2.11
N GLU A 527 -23.62 0.56 -1.55
CA GLU A 527 -24.95 1.03 -2.01
C GLU A 527 -25.25 2.49 -1.67
N PHE A 528 -24.48 3.10 -0.77
CA PHE A 528 -24.69 4.47 -0.30
C PHE A 528 -23.93 5.53 -1.10
N PHE A 529 -23.08 5.11 -2.04
CA PHE A 529 -22.41 6.03 -2.96
C PHE A 529 -23.42 6.75 -3.85
N ARG A 530 -23.42 8.09 -3.77
CA ARG A 530 -24.28 8.96 -4.60
C ARG A 530 -23.52 9.64 -5.74
N THR A 531 -22.21 9.64 -5.70
CA THR A 531 -21.34 10.35 -6.64
C THR A 531 -20.53 9.39 -7.50
N GLY A 532 -19.96 9.92 -8.59
CA GLY A 532 -19.04 9.17 -9.44
C GLY A 532 -17.86 8.60 -8.65
N ARG A 533 -17.53 7.33 -8.87
CA ARG A 533 -16.39 6.66 -8.23
C ARG A 533 -15.08 6.81 -9.00
N GLY A 534 -15.07 7.65 -10.02
CA GLY A 534 -13.93 7.86 -10.92
C GLY A 534 -12.98 9.00 -10.52
N TYR A 535 -13.30 9.77 -9.46
CA TYR A 535 -12.47 10.90 -9.05
C TYR A 535 -11.04 10.46 -8.66
N ARG A 536 -10.07 11.34 -8.83
CA ARG A 536 -8.67 11.09 -8.50
C ARG A 536 -8.48 10.94 -7.00
N VAL A 537 -8.98 11.90 -6.22
CA VAL A 537 -8.86 11.88 -4.75
C VAL A 537 -9.95 11.01 -4.13
N HIS A 538 -9.54 10.08 -3.26
CA HIS A 538 -10.47 9.25 -2.48
C HIS A 538 -9.85 8.71 -1.20
N LEU A 539 -10.68 8.05 -0.38
CA LEU A 539 -10.23 7.42 0.86
C LEU A 539 -9.72 6.00 0.62
N LEU A 540 -8.51 5.74 1.10
CA LEU A 540 -7.87 4.44 1.10
C LEU A 540 -7.45 4.06 2.53
N SER A 541 -7.63 2.78 2.89
CA SER A 541 -7.06 2.22 4.12
C SER A 541 -6.04 1.13 3.84
N GLU A 542 -4.91 1.17 4.54
CA GLU A 542 -3.98 0.04 4.62
C GLU A 542 -4.42 -1.00 5.65
N THR A 543 -5.37 -0.67 6.52
CA THR A 543 -5.85 -1.66 7.50
C THR A 543 -6.96 -2.48 6.87
N LYS A 544 -6.79 -3.81 6.82
CA LYS A 544 -7.81 -4.73 6.32
C LYS A 544 -9.11 -4.61 7.12
N PRO A 545 -10.29 -4.49 6.45
CA PRO A 545 -11.57 -4.61 7.13
C PRO A 545 -11.68 -6.01 7.76
N ASN A 546 -12.32 -6.09 8.92
CA ASN A 546 -12.44 -7.33 9.68
C ASN A 546 -13.12 -8.44 8.85
N ILE A 547 -14.13 -8.07 8.06
CA ILE A 547 -14.93 -8.99 7.23
C ILE A 547 -14.15 -9.74 6.13
N ILE A 548 -12.98 -9.26 5.71
CA ILE A 548 -12.14 -9.94 4.70
C ILE A 548 -10.95 -10.68 5.33
N THR A 549 -10.75 -10.56 6.65
CA THR A 549 -9.64 -11.24 7.31
C THR A 549 -9.91 -12.74 7.41
N HIS A 550 -8.84 -13.54 7.55
CA HIS A 550 -8.95 -14.97 7.86
C HIS A 550 -9.63 -15.28 9.21
N ARG A 551 -10.00 -14.26 9.99
CA ARG A 551 -10.70 -14.36 11.27
C ARG A 551 -12.18 -14.01 11.17
N ARG A 552 -12.72 -13.81 9.96
CA ARG A 552 -14.12 -13.39 9.76
C ARG A 552 -15.14 -14.38 10.32
N THR A 553 -14.81 -15.66 10.29
CA THR A 553 -15.69 -16.74 10.73
C THR A 553 -15.20 -17.24 12.08
N LEU A 554 -16.08 -17.21 13.07
CA LEU A 554 -15.81 -17.59 14.45
C LEU A 554 -16.60 -18.86 14.79
N TYR A 555 -16.03 -19.70 15.65
CA TYR A 555 -16.71 -20.87 16.17
C TYR A 555 -17.61 -20.48 17.35
N VAL A 556 -18.86 -20.93 17.31
CA VAL A 556 -19.93 -20.51 18.24
C VAL A 556 -19.59 -20.82 19.70
N HIS A 557 -18.92 -21.95 19.94
CA HIS A 557 -18.53 -22.41 21.28
C HIS A 557 -17.61 -21.45 22.04
N SER A 558 -16.89 -20.58 21.34
CA SER A 558 -15.82 -19.74 21.91
C SER A 558 -16.09 -18.24 21.77
N CYS A 559 -17.08 -17.83 20.99
CA CYS A 559 -17.33 -16.41 20.72
C CYS A 559 -18.42 -15.79 21.62
N THR A 560 -18.23 -14.51 21.90
CA THR A 560 -19.19 -13.64 22.59
C THR A 560 -19.89 -12.68 21.60
N GLU A 561 -20.93 -11.99 22.04
CA GLU A 561 -21.58 -10.96 21.21
C GLU A 561 -20.58 -9.89 20.72
N SER A 562 -19.59 -9.52 21.55
CA SER A 562 -18.57 -8.52 21.18
C SER A 562 -17.54 -9.03 20.17
N ASP A 563 -17.30 -10.35 20.11
CA ASP A 563 -16.39 -10.94 19.11
C ASP A 563 -17.05 -10.99 17.73
N VAL A 564 -18.37 -11.23 17.69
CA VAL A 564 -19.14 -11.26 16.45
C VAL A 564 -19.45 -9.85 15.95
N CYS A 565 -19.81 -8.93 16.86
CA CYS A 565 -20.19 -7.55 16.50
C CYS A 565 -19.01 -6.59 16.72
N VAL A 566 -18.17 -6.44 15.70
CA VAL A 566 -16.93 -5.64 15.80
C VAL A 566 -17.09 -4.23 15.26
N ASN A 567 -16.26 -3.32 15.76
CA ASN A 567 -16.17 -1.96 15.24
C ASN A 567 -15.44 -1.94 13.89
N ASN A 568 -15.63 -0.86 13.13
CA ASN A 568 -14.91 -0.63 11.89
C ASN A 568 -13.39 -0.68 12.14
N GLY A 569 -12.71 -1.53 11.37
CA GLY A 569 -11.28 -1.74 11.44
C GLY A 569 -10.49 -0.90 10.45
N LEU A 570 -11.14 -0.19 9.53
CA LEU A 570 -10.49 0.63 8.51
C LEU A 570 -9.95 1.91 9.16
N ARG A 571 -8.81 2.36 8.65
CA ARG A 571 -8.18 3.64 8.95
C ARG A 571 -7.94 4.35 7.64
N TYR A 572 -8.82 5.25 7.29
CA TYR A 572 -8.77 5.94 6.01
C TYR A 572 -7.78 7.11 6.05
N GLN A 573 -7.19 7.37 4.90
CA GLN A 573 -6.43 8.57 4.57
C GLN A 573 -6.76 8.95 3.12
N TYR A 574 -6.59 10.22 2.79
CA TYR A 574 -6.76 10.68 1.41
C TYR A 574 -5.64 10.14 0.53
N PHE A 575 -6.03 9.72 -0.68
CA PHE A 575 -5.17 8.98 -1.60
C PHE A 575 -5.35 9.50 -3.02
N ASP A 576 -4.23 9.65 -3.73
CA ASP A 576 -4.20 9.98 -5.15
C ASP A 576 -4.28 8.70 -5.99
N GLY A 577 -5.45 8.43 -6.57
CA GLY A 577 -5.66 7.27 -7.42
C GLY A 577 -4.82 7.25 -8.70
N SER A 578 -4.40 8.40 -9.21
CA SER A 578 -3.62 8.50 -10.45
C SER A 578 -2.14 8.19 -10.23
N ARG A 579 -1.57 8.63 -9.10
CA ARG A 579 -0.15 8.45 -8.75
C ARG A 579 0.10 7.22 -7.87
N GLY A 580 -0.90 6.78 -7.10
CA GLY A 580 -0.81 5.58 -6.27
C GLY A 580 -0.16 5.78 -4.89
N TRP A 581 -0.29 6.98 -4.31
CA TRP A 581 0.28 7.35 -3.00
C TRP A 581 -0.74 8.06 -2.10
N PHE A 582 -0.48 8.06 -0.79
CA PHE A 582 -1.23 8.89 0.16
C PHE A 582 -0.89 10.37 -0.05
N LEU A 583 -1.85 11.25 0.21
CA LEU A 583 -1.67 12.68 0.07
C LEU A 583 -1.00 13.25 1.33
N GLU A 584 0.21 13.76 1.15
CA GLU A 584 1.06 14.43 2.13
C GLU A 584 1.42 15.85 1.63
N GLU A 585 2.34 16.52 2.34
CA GLU A 585 2.80 17.85 1.97
C GLU A 585 3.48 17.87 0.59
N PHE A 586 3.00 18.77 -0.28
CA PHE A 586 3.56 19.00 -1.59
C PHE A 586 4.76 19.94 -1.51
N LEU A 587 5.88 19.52 -2.06
CA LEU A 587 7.11 20.29 -2.12
C LEU A 587 7.40 20.71 -3.57
N PRO A 588 7.79 21.98 -3.78
CA PRO A 588 8.35 22.43 -5.04
C PRO A 588 9.54 21.56 -5.48
N THR A 589 9.60 21.23 -6.77
CA THR A 589 10.76 20.55 -7.36
C THR A 589 11.52 21.47 -8.30
N GLU A 590 12.76 21.09 -8.62
CA GLU A 590 13.54 21.74 -9.69
C GLU A 590 13.00 21.41 -11.10
N GLY A 591 12.00 20.51 -11.21
CA GLY A 591 11.45 20.06 -12.49
C GLY A 591 10.87 21.21 -13.31
N LEU A 592 10.17 22.14 -12.65
CA LEU A 592 9.62 23.31 -13.33
C LEU A 592 10.71 24.31 -13.74
N SER A 593 11.72 24.52 -12.89
CA SER A 593 12.90 25.31 -13.27
C SER A 593 13.60 24.72 -14.50
N HIS A 594 13.72 23.40 -14.60
CA HIS A 594 14.28 22.76 -15.79
C HIS A 594 13.43 22.96 -17.05
N LEU A 595 12.10 22.90 -16.93
CA LEU A 595 11.17 23.12 -18.04
C LEU A 595 11.26 24.56 -18.57
N CYS A 596 11.42 25.52 -17.66
CA CYS A 596 11.50 26.94 -17.94
C CYS A 596 12.94 27.46 -18.10
N THR A 597 13.96 26.60 -18.22
CA THR A 597 15.35 27.05 -18.45
C THR A 597 15.88 26.59 -19.81
N PHE A 598 16.59 27.47 -20.51
CA PHE A 598 17.22 27.12 -21.78
C PHE A 598 18.23 25.97 -21.63
N SER A 599 18.06 24.95 -22.47
CA SER A 599 19.03 23.87 -22.59
C SER A 599 20.25 24.34 -23.38
N LEU A 600 21.37 24.49 -22.69
CA LEU A 600 22.63 24.84 -23.31
C LEU A 600 23.27 23.61 -23.98
N PRO A 601 23.92 23.75 -25.15
CA PRO A 601 24.63 22.65 -25.80
C PRO A 601 25.74 22.10 -24.89
N GLY A 602 26.14 20.83 -25.08
CA GLY A 602 27.07 20.13 -24.18
C GLY A 602 28.36 20.92 -23.85
N ARG A 603 28.89 21.65 -24.81
CA ARG A 603 30.04 22.56 -24.66
C ARG A 603 29.85 23.71 -23.64
N ALA A 604 28.61 24.11 -23.38
CA ALA A 604 28.21 25.17 -22.47
C ALA A 604 27.46 24.63 -21.23
N HIS A 605 27.43 23.31 -21.01
CA HIS A 605 26.71 22.68 -19.89
C HIS A 605 27.11 23.26 -18.53
N LYS A 606 28.38 23.65 -18.34
CA LYS A 606 28.88 24.26 -17.10
C LYS A 606 28.26 25.64 -16.80
N LEU A 607 27.74 26.34 -17.80
CA LEU A 607 27.08 27.64 -17.61
C LEU A 607 25.63 27.51 -17.13
N ARG A 608 25.05 26.30 -17.20
CA ARG A 608 23.67 26.05 -16.79
C ARG A 608 23.39 26.42 -15.32
N ARG A 609 24.39 26.30 -14.44
CA ARG A 609 24.30 26.71 -13.03
C ARG A 609 24.06 28.20 -12.79
N PHE A 610 24.27 29.04 -13.81
CA PHE A 610 24.04 30.49 -13.73
C PHE A 610 22.70 30.91 -14.34
N LEU A 611 21.94 29.95 -14.86
CA LEU A 611 20.61 30.16 -15.42
C LEU A 611 19.49 29.61 -14.52
N MET A 612 19.84 28.82 -13.50
CA MET A 612 18.91 28.26 -12.51
C MET A 612 18.88 29.09 -11.23
#